data_AF-F3Z8J8-F1
#
_entry.id   AF-F3Z8J8-F1
#
_cell.length_a   1.000
_cell.length_b   1.000
_cell.length_c   1.000
_cell.angle_alpha   90.00
_cell.angle_beta   90.00
_cell.angle_gamma   90.00
#
_symmetry.space_group_name_H-M   'P 1'
#
loop_
_entity.id
_entity.type
_entity.pdbx_description
1 polymer ?
#
loop_
_entity_poly.entity_id
_entity_poly.type
_entity_poly.pdbx_seq_one_letter_code
_entity_poly.pdbx_strand_id
1 'polypeptide(L)' 'MSYRGFGVHDWFGRTDLMAEIAAALGAGRLSPRVAGIVPPEQAPRAHAALEAGGTRGRYVLDFS' A
#
# COMPACT_ATOMS: atom_id res chain seq x y z
N MET A 1 9.88 -10.64 23.47
CA MET A 1 9.73 -9.83 22.25
C MET A 1 9.44 -8.40 22.65
N SER A 2 10.38 -7.48 22.46
CA SER A 2 10.14 -6.04 22.70
C SER A 2 9.45 -5.45 21.47
N TYR A 3 8.16 -5.13 21.58
CA TYR A 3 7.49 -4.28 20.60
C TYR A 3 7.94 -2.85 20.89
N ARG A 4 9.00 -2.38 20.21
CA ARG A 4 9.27 -0.94 20.12
C ARG A 4 8.00 -0.33 19.53
N GLY A 5 7.31 0.51 20.30
CA GLY A 5 6.16 1.25 19.81
C GLY A 5 6.63 2.18 18.70
N PHE A 6 6.53 1.74 17.44
CA PHE A 6 6.70 2.61 16.28
C PHE A 6 5.34 3.26 16.06
N GLY A 7 5.12 4.43 16.67
CA GLY A 7 3.96 5.22 16.31
C GLY A 7 4.16 5.68 14.87
N VAL A 8 3.17 5.45 13.98
CA VAL A 8 3.17 6.09 12.64
C VAL A 8 3.31 7.62 12.77
N HIS A 9 2.91 8.16 13.93
CA HIS A 9 3.04 9.55 14.30
C HIS A 9 4.48 10.06 14.37
N ASP A 10 5.44 9.21 14.78
CA ASP A 10 6.87 9.58 14.86
C ASP A 10 7.50 9.81 13.48
N TRP A 11 6.79 9.40 12.42
CA TRP A 11 7.21 9.51 11.03
C TRP A 11 6.42 10.56 10.25
N PHE A 12 5.42 11.20 10.86
CA PHE A 12 4.67 12.28 10.22
C PHE A 12 5.62 13.45 9.93
N GLY A 13 5.88 13.70 8.65
CA GLY A 13 6.80 14.74 8.16
C GLY A 13 8.10 14.22 7.52
N ARG A 14 8.41 12.91 7.62
CA ARG A 14 9.56 12.28 6.97
C ARG A 14 9.31 12.02 5.48
N THR A 15 9.14 13.11 4.71
CA THR A 15 8.94 13.08 3.26
C THR A 15 10.14 12.51 2.51
N ASP A 16 11.33 12.61 3.09
CA ASP A 16 12.58 12.01 2.59
C ASP A 16 12.48 10.50 2.43
N LEU A 17 11.80 9.80 3.35
CA LEU A 17 11.60 8.36 3.26
C LEU A 17 10.67 7.97 2.10
N MET A 18 9.65 8.78 1.83
CA MET A 18 8.78 8.58 0.67
C MET A 18 9.56 8.81 -0.63
N ALA A 19 10.43 9.81 -0.66
CA ALA A 19 11.31 10.06 -1.80
C ALA A 19 12.28 8.89 -2.05
N GLU A 20 12.82 8.28 -1.00
CA GLU A 20 13.68 7.09 -1.11
C GLU A 20 12.92 5.91 -1.73
N ILE A 21 11.69 5.65 -1.27
CA ILE A 21 10.83 4.60 -1.83
C ILE A 21 10.52 4.89 -3.31
N ALA A 22 10.18 6.12 -3.65
CA ALA A 22 9.92 6.54 -5.03
C ALA A 22 11.14 6.33 -5.94
N ALA A 23 12.34 6.70 -5.48
CA ALA A 23 13.59 6.47 -6.21
C ALA A 23 13.87 4.98 -6.41
N ALA A 24 13.60 4.14 -5.40
CA ALA A 24 13.78 2.70 -5.50
C ALA A 24 12.77 2.04 -6.47
N LEU A 25 11.53 2.53 -6.52
CA LEU A 25 10.52 2.13 -7.50
C LEU A 25 10.95 2.51 -8.92
N GLY A 26 11.36 3.77 -9.13
CA GLY A 26 11.83 4.26 -10.43
C GLY A 26 13.08 3.53 -10.93
N ALA A 27 13.94 3.08 -10.02
CA ALA A 27 15.10 2.25 -10.32
C ALA A 27 14.78 0.75 -10.48
N GLY A 28 13.52 0.33 -10.37
CA GLY A 28 13.09 -1.07 -10.47
C GLY A 28 13.58 -1.98 -9.34
N ARG A 29 14.15 -1.42 -8.26
CA ARG A 29 14.59 -2.15 -7.06
C ARG A 29 13.41 -2.59 -6.20
N LEU A 30 12.30 -1.87 -6.28
CA LEU A 30 11.03 -2.20 -5.66
C LEU A 30 9.94 -2.30 -6.73
N SER A 31 8.97 -3.18 -6.49
CA SER A 31 7.76 -3.30 -7.30
C SER A 31 6.53 -3.41 -6.39
N PRO A 32 5.52 -2.55 -6.50
CA PRO A 32 4.29 -2.69 -5.72
C PRO A 32 3.58 -4.00 -6.10
N ARG A 33 2.98 -4.67 -5.11
CA ARG A 33 2.13 -5.82 -5.35
C ARG A 33 0.69 -5.33 -5.43
N VAL A 34 0.19 -5.14 -6.65
CA VAL A 34 -1.20 -4.76 -6.91
C VAL A 34 -2.00 -6.02 -7.21
N ALA A 35 -3.01 -6.29 -6.40
CA ALA A 35 -3.91 -7.44 -6.58
C ALA A 35 -4.99 -7.16 -7.64
N GLY A 36 -5.37 -5.90 -7.79
CA GLY A 36 -6.32 -5.43 -8.78
C GLY A 36 -6.50 -3.92 -8.70
N ILE A 37 -6.95 -3.33 -9.80
CA ILE A 37 -7.32 -1.92 -9.90
C ILE A 37 -8.82 -1.89 -10.21
N VAL A 38 -9.60 -1.20 -9.41
CA VAL A 38 -11.06 -1.14 -9.56
C VAL A 38 -11.55 0.30 -9.39
N PRO A 39 -12.69 0.67 -10.00
CA PRO A 39 -13.28 1.98 -9.76
C PRO A 39 -13.87 2.05 -8.34
N PRO A 40 -14.17 3.25 -7.81
CA PRO A 40 -14.55 3.44 -6.41
C PRO A 40 -15.85 2.72 -6.05
N GLU A 41 -16.79 2.58 -6.99
CA GLU A 41 -18.06 1.87 -6.81
C GLU A 41 -17.86 0.38 -6.52
N GLN A 42 -16.70 -0.17 -6.89
CA GLN A 42 -16.32 -1.57 -6.64
C GLN A 42 -15.48 -1.75 -5.37
N ALA A 43 -15.26 -0.70 -4.57
CA ALA A 43 -14.59 -0.83 -3.28
C ALA A 43 -15.18 -1.92 -2.36
N PRO A 44 -16.52 -2.11 -2.26
CA PRO A 44 -17.09 -3.20 -1.47
C PRO A 44 -16.65 -4.59 -1.95
N ARG A 45 -16.54 -4.78 -3.27
CA ARG A 45 -16.07 -6.04 -3.87
C ARG A 45 -14.59 -6.28 -3.58
N ALA A 46 -13.75 -5.25 -3.72
CA ALA A 46 -12.33 -5.34 -3.40
C ALA A 46 -12.10 -5.66 -1.92
N HIS A 47 -12.90 -5.06 -1.03
CA HIS A 47 -12.86 -5.37 0.39
C HIS A 47 -13.30 -6.82 0.67
N ALA A 48 -14.42 -7.27 0.10
CA ALA A 48 -14.87 -8.66 0.25
C ALA A 48 -13.82 -9.69 -0.23
N ALA A 49 -13.10 -9.40 -1.32
CA ALA A 49 -12.01 -10.24 -1.81
C ALA A 49 -10.78 -10.24 -0.89
N LEU A 50 -10.54 -9.14 -0.15
CA LEU A 50 -9.49 -9.08 0.86
C LEU A 50 -9.89 -9.90 2.10
N GLU A 51 -11.13 -9.75 2.58
CA GLU A 51 -11.68 -10.48 3.74
C GLU A 51 -11.76 -11.99 3.50
N ALA A 52 -12.06 -12.41 2.27
CA ALA A 52 -12.06 -13.82 1.90
C ALA A 52 -10.66 -14.47 1.97
N GLY A 53 -9.59 -13.67 2.10
CA GLY A 53 -8.22 -14.15 2.10
C GLY A 53 -7.74 -14.57 0.71
N GLY A 54 -6.51 -15.10 0.63
CA GLY A 54 -5.90 -15.55 -0.64
C GLY A 54 -5.42 -14.43 -1.58
N THR A 55 -5.79 -13.18 -1.31
CA THR A 55 -5.30 -12.02 -2.07
C THR A 55 -3.83 -11.74 -1.75
N ARG A 56 -2.98 -11.71 -2.80
CA ARG A 56 -1.58 -11.26 -2.68
C ARG A 56 -1.44 -9.85 -3.24
N GLY A 57 -1.13 -8.89 -2.37
CA GLY A 57 -0.98 -7.48 -2.73
C GLY A 57 -2.13 -6.61 -2.24
N ARG A 58 -2.23 -5.38 -2.76
CA ARG A 58 -3.27 -4.42 -2.42
C ARG A 58 -4.19 -4.17 -3.60
N TYR A 59 -5.49 -4.05 -3.35
CA TYR A 59 -6.40 -3.45 -4.30
C TYR A 59 -6.19 -1.94 -4.32
N VAL A 60 -6.18 -1.36 -5.51
CA VAL A 60 -6.07 0.09 -5.73
C VAL A 60 -7.40 0.58 -6.27
N LEU A 61 -7.89 1.68 -5.70
CA LEU A 61 -9.04 2.39 -6.25
C LEU A 61 -8.55 3.42 -7.25
N ASP A 62 -9.07 3.34 -8.46
CA ASP A 62 -8.79 4.31 -9.52
C ASP A 62 -9.90 5.34 -9.58
N PHE A 63 -9.54 6.62 -9.48
CA PHE A 63 -10.45 7.77 -9.52
C PHE A 63 -10.21 8.66 -10.76
N SER A 64 -9.36 8.19 -11.69
CA SER A 64 -9.04 8.93 -12.91
C SER A 64 -10.19 8.99 -13.92
#